data_AF-A0A1X7V804-F1
#
_entry.id   AF-A0A1X7V804-F1
#
_cell.length_a   1.000
_cell.length_b   1.000
_cell.length_c   1.000
_cell.angle_alpha   90.00
_cell.angle_beta   90.00
_cell.angle_gamma   90.00
#
_symmetry.space_group_name_H-M   'P 1'
#
loop_
_entity.id
_entity.type
_entity.pdbx_description
1 polymer ?
#
loop_
_entity_poly.entity_id
_entity_poly.type
_entity_poly.pdbx_seq_one_letter_code
_entity_poly.pdbx_strand_id
1 'polypeptide(L)' 'MQLVQSNEVNGSYHMEKEGLRSINKMIDYGLNVAALVTDRHRQIGKWIRENLPNVKHYYDVWHFAK' A
#
# COMPACT_ATOMS: atom_id res chain seq x y z
N MET A 1 -21.26 3.21 -22.30
CA MET A 1 -20.34 3.10 -21.16
C MET A 1 -18.98 2.69 -21.70
N GLN A 2 -17.94 3.51 -21.49
CA GLN A 2 -16.59 3.20 -21.91
C GLN A 2 -15.82 2.66 -20.70
N LEU A 3 -15.41 1.40 -20.76
CA LEU A 3 -14.56 0.79 -19.74
C LEU A 3 -13.13 1.27 -19.94
N VAL A 4 -12.64 2.12 -19.02
CA VAL A 4 -11.21 2.45 -18.93
C VAL A 4 -10.56 1.36 -18.10
N GLN A 5 -9.72 0.55 -18.73
CA GLN A 5 -8.92 -0.46 -18.04
C GLN A 5 -7.55 0.13 -17.66
N SER A 6 -7.27 0.23 -16.36
CA SER A 6 -5.93 0.49 -15.84
C SER A 6 -5.10 -0.80 -15.83
N ASN A 7 -4.65 -1.21 -17.01
CA ASN A 7 -3.84 -2.43 -17.22
C ASN A 7 -2.33 -2.22 -17.00
N GLU A 8 -1.93 -1.12 -16.35
CA GLU A 8 -0.52 -0.79 -16.10
C GLU A 8 0.16 -1.80 -15.17
N VAL A 9 -0.64 -2.56 -14.40
CA VAL A 9 -0.18 -3.56 -13.44
C VAL A 9 -1.05 -4.82 -13.50
N ASN A 10 -0.41 -5.99 -13.42
CA ASN A 10 -1.07 -7.30 -13.49
C ASN A 10 -1.83 -7.64 -12.19
N GLY A 11 -2.99 -7.02 -12.00
CA GLY A 11 -3.95 -7.33 -10.93
C GLY A 11 -3.73 -6.57 -9.63
N SER A 12 -4.68 -6.74 -8.70
CA SER A 12 -4.78 -6.01 -7.43
C SER A 12 -3.50 -6.08 -6.59
N TYR A 13 -2.82 -7.22 -6.63
CA TYR A 13 -1.55 -7.45 -5.93
C TYR A 13 -0.43 -6.49 -6.37
N HIS A 14 -0.27 -6.31 -7.68
CA HIS A 14 0.73 -5.38 -8.22
C HIS A 14 0.28 -3.92 -8.03
N MET A 15 -1.03 -3.68 -8.04
CA MET A 15 -1.61 -2.36 -7.81
C MET A 15 -1.35 -1.85 -6.39
N GLU A 16 -1.43 -2.69 -5.36
CA GLU A 16 -1.06 -2.29 -4.00
C GLU A 16 0.41 -1.90 -3.88
N LYS A 17 1.30 -2.64 -4.56
CA LYS A 17 2.73 -2.32 -4.57
C LYS A 17 3.01 -0.98 -5.24
N GLU A 18 2.32 -0.66 -6.35
CA GLU A 18 2.40 0.68 -6.94
C GLU A 18 1.75 1.75 -6.04
N GLY A 19 0.70 1.40 -5.31
CA GLY A 19 0.12 2.24 -4.25
C GLY A 19 1.16 2.64 -3.21
N LEU A 20 2.04 1.73 -2.78
CA LEU A 20 3.13 2.04 -1.86
C LEU A 20 4.16 3.03 -2.43
N ARG A 21 4.35 3.10 -3.76
CA ARG A 21 5.21 4.12 -4.39
C ARG A 21 4.67 5.54 -4.15
N SER A 22 3.37 5.70 -3.97
CA SER A 22 2.79 7.00 -3.63
C SER A 22 3.22 7.49 -2.23
N ILE A 23 3.52 6.57 -1.30
CA ILE A 23 4.01 6.93 0.04
C ILE A 23 5.37 7.58 -0.04
N ASN A 24 6.28 7.05 -0.87
CA ASN A 24 7.59 7.68 -1.09
C ASN A 24 7.43 9.09 -1.65
N LYS A 25 6.51 9.30 -2.60
CA LYS A 25 6.20 10.64 -3.10
C LYS A 25 5.66 11.57 -2.00
N MET A 26 4.79 11.09 -1.12
CA MET A 26 4.29 11.88 0.01
C MET A 26 5.43 12.32 0.93
N ILE A 27 6.37 11.42 1.23
CA ILE A 27 7.57 11.73 2.02
C ILE A 27 8.44 12.76 1.30
N ASP A 28 8.65 12.62 -0.01
CA ASP A 28 9.40 13.59 -0.83
C ASP A 28 8.77 15.00 -0.81
N TYR A 29 7.45 15.08 -0.70
CA TYR A 29 6.72 16.34 -0.50
C TYR A 29 6.76 16.87 0.95
N GLY A 30 7.50 16.20 1.85
CA GLY A 30 7.64 16.60 3.25
C GLY A 30 6.46 16.17 4.14
N LEU A 31 5.58 15.30 3.66
CA LEU A 31 4.49 14.75 4.47
C LEU A 31 5.01 13.61 5.34
N ASN A 32 4.80 13.72 6.66
CA ASN A 32 5.14 12.66 7.59
C ASN A 32 3.97 11.68 7.73
N VAL A 33 4.19 10.42 7.36
CA VAL A 33 3.20 9.35 7.50
C VAL A 33 3.40 8.67 8.86
N ALA A 34 2.51 8.93 9.81
CA ALA A 34 2.60 8.35 11.15
C ALA A 34 2.13 6.88 11.22
N ALA A 35 1.14 6.52 10.39
CA ALA A 35 0.56 5.18 10.38
C ALA A 35 0.06 4.81 8.97
N LEU A 36 0.07 3.50 8.69
CA LEU A 36 -0.40 2.91 7.44
C LEU A 36 -1.25 1.67 7.74
N VAL A 37 -2.37 1.52 7.04
CA VAL A 37 -3.25 0.35 7.11
C VAL A 37 -3.24 -0.32 5.74
N THR A 38 -2.97 -1.63 5.69
CA THR A 38 -3.00 -2.40 4.42
C THR A 38 -3.70 -3.74 4.59
N ASP A 39 -3.94 -4.44 3.48
CA ASP A 39 -4.35 -5.84 3.53
C ASP A 39 -3.22 -6.77 4.00
N ARG A 40 -3.59 -8.00 4.34
CA ARG A 40 -2.68 -9.06 4.83
C ARG A 40 -1.86 -9.71 3.71
N HIS A 41 -1.23 -8.91 2.86
CA HIS A 41 -0.31 -9.41 1.86
C HIS A 41 1.12 -9.48 2.40
N ARG A 42 1.68 -10.70 2.44
CA ARG A 42 3.00 -10.97 3.06
C ARG A 42 4.13 -10.14 2.46
N GLN A 43 4.10 -9.91 1.15
CA GLN A 43 5.13 -9.13 0.45
C GLN A 43 5.03 -7.62 0.76
N ILE A 44 3.82 -7.09 0.93
CA ILE A 44 3.57 -5.70 1.32
C ILE A 44 4.05 -5.46 2.76
N GLY A 45 3.67 -6.34 3.69
CA GLY A 45 4.14 -6.25 5.07
C GLY A 45 5.66 -6.35 5.19
N LYS A 46 6.32 -7.18 4.38
CA LYS A 46 7.78 -7.24 4.30
C LYS A 46 8.36 -5.91 3.80
N TRP A 47 7.83 -5.39 2.70
CA TRP A 47 8.31 -4.14 2.10
C TRP A 47 8.19 -2.95 3.05
N ILE A 48 7.05 -2.81 3.75
CA ILE A 48 6.82 -1.74 4.73
C ILE A 48 7.83 -1.85 5.88
N ARG A 49 8.08 -3.06 6.39
CA ARG A 49 9.08 -3.27 7.46
C ARG A 49 10.49 -2.88 7.03
N GLU A 50 10.86 -3.12 5.78
CA GLU A 50 12.19 -2.84 5.25
C GLU A 50 12.36 -1.36 4.86
N ASN A 51 11.32 -0.69 4.35
CA ASN A 51 11.41 0.67 3.77
C ASN A 51 10.80 1.77 4.65
N LEU A 52 9.90 1.43 5.57
CA LEU A 52 9.16 2.38 6.42
C LEU A 52 9.23 1.99 7.91
N PRO A 53 10.44 1.82 8.51
CA PRO A 53 10.58 1.29 9.87
C PRO A 53 9.97 2.17 10.97
N ASN A 54 9.80 3.46 10.69
CA ASN A 54 9.25 4.44 11.64
C ASN A 54 7.72 4.60 11.53
N VAL A 55 7.08 3.97 10.54
CA VAL A 55 5.64 4.05 10.32
C VAL A 55 4.95 2.92 11.06
N LYS A 56 3.91 3.23 11.85
CA LYS A 56 3.10 2.19 12.49
C LYS A 56 2.24 1.49 11.44
N HIS A 57 2.45 0.18 11.25
CA HIS A 57 1.70 -0.62 10.29
C HIS A 57 0.60 -1.43 10.98
N TYR A 58 -0.62 -1.30 10.46
CA TYR A 58 -1.80 -2.08 10.87
C TYR A 58 -2.36 -2.84 9.68
N TYR A 59 -3.11 -3.91 9.98
CA TYR A 59 -3.89 -4.61 8.97
C TYR A 59 -5.34 -4.14 8.97
N ASP A 60 -5.94 -4.05 7.79
CA ASP A 60 -7.36 -3.79 7.66
C ASP A 60 -8.16 -4.94 8.31
N VAL A 61 -8.95 -4.57 9.32
CA VAL A 61 -9.80 -5.47 10.11
C VAL A 61 -11.00 -5.96 9.31
N TRP A 62 -11.39 -5.24 8.25
CA TRP A 62 -12.51 -5.64 7.41
C TRP A 62 -12.30 -7.03 6.77
N HIS A 63 -11.05 -7.34 6.40
CA HIS A 63 -10.66 -8.67 5.91
C HIS A 63 -10.59 -9.77 6.99
N PHE A 64 -10.81 -9.46 8.26
CA PHE A 64 -10.91 -10.45 9.34
C PHE A 64 -12.34 -10.81 9.72
N ALA A 65 -13.32 -9.98 9.36
CA ALA A 65 -14.72 -10.16 9.74
C ALA A 65 -15.52 -10.95 8.69
N LYS A 66 -14.96 -12.07 8.19
CA LYS A 66 -15.63 -12.93 7.20
C LYS A 66 -16.24 -14.17 7.84
#